data_AF-A0A973YW20-F1
#
_entry.id   AF-A0A973YW20-F1
#
_cell.length_a   1.000
_cell.length_b   1.000
_cell.length_c   1.000
_cell.angle_alpha   90.00
_cell.angle_beta   90.00
_cell.angle_gamma   90.00
#
_symmetry.space_group_name_H-M   'P 1'
#
loop_
_entity.id
_entity.type
_entity.pdbx_description
1 polymer ?
#
loop_
_entity_poly.entity_id
_entity_poly.type
_entity_poly.pdbx_seq_one_letter_code
_entity_poly.pdbx_strand_id
1 'polypeptide(L)'
;MRKSIPRKIAGFTLLELMITVGIVAILASMALAGYDFATRKTRRAAATGCLTQQAQAFERHYTTTMTYLGTALPACSADVTSYYTIQPASGEPTATTYTLEAIPIGTQAKDSCGTLA
;
A
#
# COMPACT_ATOMS: atom_id res chain seq x y z
N MET A 1 54.87 -10.33 -40.97
CA MET A 1 54.67 -9.55 -39.72
C MET A 1 53.32 -8.86 -39.78
N ARG A 2 52.36 -9.24 -38.92
CA ARG A 2 51.00 -8.66 -38.89
C ARG A 2 51.00 -7.51 -37.87
N LYS A 3 50.86 -6.28 -38.33
CA LYS A 3 50.88 -5.07 -37.49
C LYS A 3 49.53 -4.96 -36.77
N SER A 4 49.53 -5.10 -35.44
CA SER A 4 48.34 -4.93 -34.60
C SER A 4 48.00 -3.45 -34.49
N ILE A 5 46.80 -3.05 -34.95
CA ILE A 5 46.31 -1.67 -34.87
C ILE A 5 45.81 -1.44 -33.44
N PRO A 6 46.34 -0.43 -32.70
CA PRO A 6 45.86 -0.12 -31.36
C PRO A 6 44.44 0.44 -31.42
N ARG A 7 43.54 -0.14 -30.63
CA ARG A 7 42.14 0.30 -30.51
C ARG A 7 42.13 1.59 -29.68
N LYS A 8 41.69 2.72 -30.25
CA LYS A 8 41.49 3.95 -29.49
C LYS A 8 40.36 3.72 -28.48
N ILE A 9 40.64 3.93 -27.20
CA ILE A 9 39.60 4.00 -26.16
C ILE A 9 38.93 5.36 -26.32
N ALA A 10 37.64 5.38 -26.67
CA ALA A 10 36.84 6.59 -26.66
C ALA A 10 36.43 6.88 -25.20
N GLY A 11 36.74 8.08 -24.71
CA GLY A 11 36.31 8.56 -23.40
C GLY A 11 35.01 9.37 -23.50
N PHE A 12 34.24 9.42 -22.40
CA PHE A 12 33.06 10.27 -22.27
C PHE A 12 33.48 11.72 -22.00
N THR A 13 32.75 12.67 -22.58
CA THR A 13 32.94 14.10 -22.27
C THR A 13 32.25 14.48 -20.96
N LEU A 14 32.75 15.53 -20.29
CA LEU A 14 32.09 16.10 -19.11
C LEU A 14 30.67 16.58 -19.44
N LEU A 15 30.47 17.09 -20.66
CA LEU A 15 29.18 17.53 -21.16
C LEU A 15 28.18 16.36 -21.28
N GLU A 16 28.59 15.21 -21.85
CA GLU A 16 27.74 14.02 -21.90
C GLU A 16 27.39 13.50 -20.51
N LEU A 17 28.32 13.57 -19.55
CA LEU A 17 28.04 13.20 -18.17
C LEU A 17 26.99 14.13 -17.54
N MET A 18 27.08 15.45 -17.75
CA MET A 18 26.10 16.41 -17.24
C MET A 18 24.71 16.18 -17.84
N ILE A 19 24.63 15.91 -19.15
CA ILE A 19 23.36 15.63 -19.83
C ILE A 19 22.75 14.32 -19.31
N THR A 20 23.54 13.26 -19.19
CA THR A 20 23.06 11.96 -18.68
C THR A 20 22.55 12.05 -17.25
N VAL A 21 23.27 12.74 -16.35
CA VAL A 21 22.82 12.98 -14.98
C VAL A 21 21.53 13.82 -14.95
N GLY A 22 21.42 14.83 -15.82
CA GLY A 22 20.20 15.63 -15.96
C GLY A 22 18.99 14.79 -16.37
N ILE A 23 19.15 13.89 -17.35
CA ILE A 23 18.09 12.97 -17.79
C ILE A 23 17.70 12.02 -16.65
N VAL A 24 18.68 11.43 -15.96
CA VAL A 24 18.42 10.53 -14.81
C VAL A 24 17.68 11.25 -13.69
N ALA A 25 18.02 12.51 -13.39
CA ALA A 25 17.33 13.30 -12.37
C ALA A 25 15.85 13.53 -12.71
N ILE A 26 15.54 13.85 -13.97
CA ILE A 26 14.16 14.01 -14.44
C ILE A 26 13.40 12.70 -14.30
N LEU A 27 13.95 11.59 -14.78
CA LEU A 27 13.31 10.27 -14.72
C LEU A 27 13.09 9.81 -13.27
N ALA A 28 14.07 10.03 -12.39
CA ALA A 28 13.98 9.68 -10.98
C ALA A 28 12.83 10.41 -10.27
N SER A 29 12.60 11.69 -10.60
CA SER A 29 11.51 12.48 -9.99
C SER A 29 10.12 11.90 -10.31
N MET A 30 9.90 11.44 -11.55
CA MET A 30 8.65 10.80 -11.97
C MET A 30 8.48 9.41 -11.37
N ALA A 31 9.57 8.64 -11.30
CA ALA A 31 9.56 7.27 -10.78
C ALA A 31 9.17 7.24 -9.29
N LEU A 32 9.70 8.17 -8.48
CA LEU A 32 9.42 8.22 -7.05
C LEU A 32 7.94 8.48 -6.75
N ALA A 33 7.34 9.47 -7.43
CA ALA A 33 5.91 9.77 -7.28
C ALA A 33 5.01 8.61 -7.71
N GLY A 34 5.37 7.91 -8.80
CA GLY A 34 4.63 6.75 -9.29
C GLY A 34 4.65 5.56 -8.32
N TYR A 35 5.79 5.30 -7.67
CA TYR A 35 5.93 4.20 -6.71
C TYR A 35 5.06 4.40 -5.46
N ASP A 36 5.06 5.61 -4.90
CA ASP A 36 4.24 5.93 -3.72
C ASP A 36 2.74 5.76 -3.99
N PHE A 37 2.27 6.16 -5.18
CA PHE A 37 0.87 5.97 -5.54
C PHE A 37 0.51 4.48 -5.65
N ALA A 38 1.36 3.67 -6.32
CA ALA A 38 1.12 2.25 -6.50
C ALA A 38 1.09 1.51 -5.16
N THR A 39 2.05 1.79 -4.27
CA THR A 39 2.12 1.14 -2.94
C THR A 39 0.92 1.50 -2.07
N ARG A 40 0.49 2.77 -2.05
CA ARG A 40 -0.73 3.18 -1.32
C ARG A 40 -1.97 2.48 -1.84
N LYS A 41 -2.12 2.36 -3.17
CA LYS A 41 -3.24 1.64 -3.79
C LYS A 41 -3.26 0.17 -3.37
N THR A 42 -2.11 -0.50 -3.38
CA THR A 42 -2.00 -1.90 -2.93
C THR A 42 -2.36 -2.05 -1.45
N ARG A 43 -1.89 -1.14 -0.59
CA ARG A 43 -2.23 -1.14 0.85
C ARG A 43 -3.72 -0.92 1.09
N ARG A 44 -4.37 -0.01 0.35
CA ARG A 44 -5.83 0.16 0.39
C ARG A 44 -6.55 -1.13 0.03
N ALA A 45 -6.15 -1.79 -1.05
CA ALA A 45 -6.75 -3.04 -1.48
C ALA A 45 -6.59 -4.15 -0.42
N ALA A 46 -5.43 -4.22 0.24
CA ALA A 46 -5.21 -5.15 1.34
C ALA A 46 -6.09 -4.83 2.56
N ALA A 47 -6.23 -3.56 2.93
CA ALA A 47 -7.10 -3.13 4.04
C ALA A 47 -8.58 -3.45 3.75
N THR A 48 -9.08 -3.14 2.55
CA THR A 48 -10.44 -3.53 2.14
C THR A 48 -10.63 -5.04 2.12
N GLY A 49 -9.59 -5.79 1.73
CA GLY A 49 -9.57 -7.24 1.83
C GLY A 49 -9.75 -7.72 3.27
N CYS A 50 -9.08 -7.09 4.25
CA CYS A 50 -9.31 -7.45 5.65
C CYS A 50 -10.71 -7.08 6.14
N LEU A 51 -11.21 -5.88 5.81
CA LEU A 51 -12.57 -5.46 6.19
C LEU A 51 -13.62 -6.46 5.68
N THR A 52 -13.49 -6.90 4.42
CA THR A 52 -14.40 -7.92 3.86
C THR A 52 -14.29 -9.27 4.56
N GLN A 53 -13.09 -9.71 4.96
CA GLN A 53 -12.92 -10.94 5.73
C GLN A 53 -13.58 -10.86 7.12
N GLN A 54 -13.47 -9.71 7.78
CA GLN A 54 -14.13 -9.46 9.07
C GLN A 54 -15.65 -9.37 8.93
N ALA A 55 -16.17 -8.68 7.90
CA ALA A 55 -17.60 -8.65 7.58
C ALA A 55 -18.16 -10.06 7.37
N GLN A 56 -17.44 -10.92 6.62
CA GLN A 56 -17.82 -12.32 6.47
C GLN A 56 -17.82 -13.09 7.80
N ALA A 57 -16.94 -12.76 8.74
CA ALA A 57 -16.93 -13.38 10.06
C ALA A 57 -18.16 -12.98 10.88
N PHE A 58 -18.58 -11.71 10.81
CA PHE A 58 -19.84 -11.25 11.39
C PHE A 58 -21.04 -12.00 10.82
N GLU A 59 -21.15 -12.13 9.49
CA GLU A 59 -22.29 -12.84 8.89
C GLU A 59 -22.32 -14.32 9.27
N ARG A 60 -21.16 -14.99 9.32
CA ARG A 60 -21.07 -16.38 9.80
C ARG A 60 -21.50 -16.51 11.26
N HIS A 61 -21.10 -15.58 12.12
CA HIS A 61 -21.50 -15.60 13.53
C HIS A 61 -23.01 -15.36 13.69
N TYR A 62 -23.56 -14.42 12.93
CA TYR A 62 -25.00 -14.10 12.98
C TYR A 62 -25.88 -15.27 12.54
N THR A 63 -25.48 -16.02 11.50
CA THR A 63 -26.25 -17.19 11.04
C THR A 63 -26.36 -18.30 12.09
N THR A 64 -25.45 -18.36 13.06
CA THR A 64 -25.45 -19.39 14.12
C THR A 64 -25.99 -18.90 15.45
N THR A 65 -25.82 -17.61 15.76
CA THR A 65 -26.15 -17.04 17.08
C THR A 65 -27.25 -15.99 17.06
N MET A 66 -27.69 -15.55 15.86
CA MET A 66 -28.63 -14.44 15.65
C MET A 66 -28.20 -13.11 16.31
N THR A 67 -26.90 -12.94 16.53
CA THR A 67 -26.32 -11.71 17.08
C THR A 67 -24.94 -11.47 16.48
N TYR A 68 -24.53 -10.20 16.33
CA TYR A 68 -23.14 -9.85 15.99
C TYR A 68 -22.25 -9.67 17.23
N LEU A 69 -22.84 -9.64 18.43
CA LEU A 69 -22.09 -9.51 19.68
C LEU A 69 -21.18 -10.72 19.94
N GLY A 70 -19.96 -10.44 20.40
CA GLY A 70 -18.98 -11.48 20.72
C GLY A 70 -18.40 -12.20 19.51
N THR A 71 -18.56 -11.64 18.29
CA THR A 71 -17.93 -12.19 17.09
C THR A 71 -16.40 -12.16 17.24
N ALA A 72 -15.76 -13.33 17.12
CA ALA A 72 -14.32 -13.42 17.05
C ALA A 72 -13.85 -13.04 15.63
N LEU A 73 -13.16 -11.91 15.50
CA LEU A 73 -12.69 -11.42 14.20
C LEU A 73 -11.33 -12.02 13.85
N PRO A 74 -11.12 -12.45 12.59
CA PRO A 74 -9.80 -12.84 12.14
C PRO A 74 -8.85 -11.65 12.15
N ALA A 75 -7.61 -11.89 12.58
CA ALA A 75 -6.57 -10.87 12.56
C ALA A 75 -6.21 -10.49 11.12
N CYS A 76 -6.06 -9.20 10.86
CA CYS A 76 -5.48 -8.72 9.60
C CYS A 76 -3.98 -9.07 9.55
N SER A 77 -3.42 -9.12 8.33
CA SER A 77 -1.98 -9.32 8.17
C SER A 77 -1.18 -8.16 8.77
N ALA A 78 0.06 -8.44 9.18
CA ALA A 78 0.98 -7.44 9.72
C ALA A 78 1.17 -6.24 8.77
N ASP A 79 1.18 -6.52 7.46
CA ASP A 79 1.27 -5.50 6.41
C ASP A 79 0.09 -4.52 6.46
N VAL A 80 -1.13 -4.99 6.72
CA VAL A 80 -2.29 -4.10 6.88
C VAL A 80 -2.18 -3.31 8.17
N THR A 81 -1.92 -3.99 9.29
CA THR A 81 -1.88 -3.35 10.62
C THR A 81 -0.74 -2.33 10.78
N SER A 82 0.29 -2.41 9.96
CA SER A 82 1.40 -1.44 9.93
C SER A 82 0.99 -0.09 9.34
N TYR A 83 -0.08 -0.05 8.54
CA TYR A 83 -0.54 1.15 7.81
C TYR A 83 -1.99 1.52 8.08
N TYR A 84 -2.75 0.64 8.73
CA TYR A 84 -4.15 0.85 9.10
C TYR A 84 -4.44 0.34 10.51
N THR A 85 -5.21 1.12 11.27
CA THR A 85 -5.88 0.64 12.48
C THR A 85 -7.29 0.19 12.09
N ILE A 86 -7.62 -1.06 12.35
CA ILE A 86 -8.94 -1.64 12.04
C ILE A 86 -9.75 -1.65 13.33
N GLN A 87 -10.89 -0.96 13.33
CA GLN A 87 -11.75 -0.87 14.51
C GLN A 87 -13.21 -0.63 14.12
N PRO A 88 -14.16 -0.84 15.06
CA PRO A 88 -15.54 -0.42 14.85
C PRO A 88 -15.69 1.10 14.73
N ALA A 89 -16.49 1.59 13.77
CA ALA A 89 -16.63 3.02 13.49
C ALA A 89 -17.45 3.78 14.53
N SER A 90 -18.57 3.18 14.96
CA SER A 90 -19.58 3.81 15.83
C SER A 90 -19.63 3.23 17.25
N GLY A 91 -18.50 2.68 17.71
CA GLY A 91 -18.41 1.93 18.95
C GLY A 91 -18.63 0.43 18.74
N GLU A 92 -18.72 -0.32 19.84
CA GLU A 92 -18.85 -1.78 19.78
C GLU A 92 -20.05 -2.22 18.92
N PRO A 93 -19.92 -3.34 18.17
CA PRO A 93 -21.04 -3.93 17.44
C PRO A 93 -22.26 -4.09 18.33
N THR A 94 -23.46 -3.95 17.76
CA THR A 94 -24.71 -4.25 18.46
C THR A 94 -25.16 -5.67 18.11
N ALA A 95 -26.32 -6.11 18.61
CA ALA A 95 -26.87 -7.42 18.25
C ALA A 95 -27.19 -7.54 16.75
N THR A 96 -27.54 -6.44 16.09
CA THR A 96 -28.06 -6.46 14.71
C THR A 96 -27.35 -5.52 13.74
N THR A 97 -26.39 -4.73 14.23
CA THR A 97 -25.61 -3.81 13.40
C THR A 97 -24.14 -3.84 13.75
N TYR A 98 -23.29 -3.70 12.75
CA TYR A 98 -21.87 -3.47 12.90
C TYR A 98 -21.42 -2.46 11.84
N THR A 99 -20.36 -1.72 12.14
CA THR A 99 -19.67 -0.87 11.18
C THR A 99 -18.18 -1.02 11.44
N LEU A 100 -17.41 -1.35 10.41
CA LEU A 100 -15.95 -1.51 10.51
C LEU A 100 -15.29 -0.39 9.74
N GLU A 101 -14.17 0.09 10.25
CA GLU A 101 -13.36 1.12 9.61
C GLU A 101 -11.87 0.75 9.66
N ALA A 102 -11.16 1.09 8.58
CA ALA A 102 -9.71 1.07 8.46
C ALA A 102 -9.19 2.50 8.46
N ILE A 103 -8.62 2.93 9.58
CA ILE A 103 -8.06 4.28 9.76
C ILE A 103 -6.60 4.29 9.32
N PRO A 104 -6.20 5.08 8.31
CA PRO A 104 -4.82 5.09 7.83
C PRO A 104 -3.88 5.73 8.86
N ILE A 105 -2.70 5.13 9.02
CA ILE A 105 -1.63 5.60 9.93
C ILE A 105 -0.30 5.75 9.19
N GLY A 106 0.67 6.43 9.83
CA GLY A 106 2.02 6.59 9.29
C GLY A 106 2.06 7.21 7.88
N THR A 107 2.77 6.58 6.95
CA THR A 107 2.86 7.08 5.55
C THR A 107 1.52 7.05 4.82
N GLN A 108 0.61 6.16 5.24
CA GLN A 108 -0.69 5.99 4.62
C GLN A 108 -1.67 7.11 5.03
N ALA A 109 -1.43 7.80 6.15
CA ALA A 109 -2.24 8.94 6.59
C ALA A 109 -2.24 10.11 5.59
N LYS A 110 -1.24 10.17 4.69
CA LYS A 110 -1.17 11.16 3.60
C LYS A 110 -2.02 10.78 2.39
N ASP A 111 -2.70 9.65 2.42
CA ASP A 111 -3.54 9.17 1.33
C ASP A 111 -4.85 9.98 1.26
N SER A 112 -5.22 10.40 0.05
CA SER A 112 -6.42 11.22 -0.17
C SER A 112 -7.72 10.47 0.10
N CYS A 113 -7.68 9.13 0.13
CA CYS A 113 -8.84 8.30 0.41
C CYS A 113 -9.29 8.31 1.88
N GLY A 114 -8.42 8.69 2.83
CA GLY A 114 -8.77 8.73 4.25
C GLY A 114 -9.15 7.37 4.85
N THR A 115 -10.04 7.40 5.84
CA THR A 115 -10.60 6.20 6.50
C THR A 115 -11.47 5.42 5.52
N LEU A 116 -11.27 4.09 5.46
CA LEU A 116 -12.06 3.19 4.63
C LEU A 116 -13.12 2.53 5.52
N ALA A 117 -14.34 2.36 5.03
CA ALA A 117 -15.43 1.64 5.72
C ALA A 117 -15.99 0.53 4.82
#